data_AF-A0A4V2FQ23-F1
#
_entry.id   AF-A0A4V2FQ23-F1
#
_cell.length_a   1.000
_cell.length_b   1.000
_cell.length_c   1.000
_cell.angle_alpha   90.00
_cell.angle_beta   90.00
_cell.angle_gamma   90.00
#
_symmetry.space_group_name_H-M   'P 1'
#
loop_
_entity.id
_entity.type
_entity.pdbx_description
1 polymer ?
#
loop_
_entity_poly.entity_id
_entity_poly.type
_entity_poly.pdbx_seq_one_letter_code
_entity_poly.pdbx_strand_id
1 'polypeptide(L)'
;MEQRLTDEERLTLKTGAFGAVFLVSNADPGVLGVIRESIAASGALADASGTVKEALTTGPLPRIPRDSQLEIESVVLPALGRAVRILREKSPGDVDAYRALVLAAADQVARAHDGVAPAEAAAIDQIRVALAEPA
;
A
#
# COMPACT_ATOMS: atom_id res chain seq x y z
N MET A 1 -19.99 13.80 -1.47
CA MET A 1 -19.53 14.51 -0.26
C MET A 1 -18.50 13.62 0.40
N GLU A 2 -17.27 14.11 0.59
CA GLU A 2 -16.23 13.34 1.27
C GLU A 2 -16.57 13.21 2.76
N GLN A 3 -16.55 11.98 3.26
CA GLN A 3 -16.81 11.69 4.66
C GLN A 3 -15.50 11.43 5.40
N ARG A 4 -15.37 11.99 6.60
CA ARG A 4 -14.18 11.78 7.44
C ARG A 4 -14.02 10.28 7.77
N LEU A 5 -12.83 9.76 7.54
CA LEU A 5 -12.47 8.38 7.90
C LEU A 5 -12.35 8.22 9.42
N THR A 6 -12.76 7.07 9.95
CA THR A 6 -12.49 6.66 11.33
C THR A 6 -11.03 6.25 11.50
N ASP A 7 -10.55 6.17 12.74
CA ASP A 7 -9.18 5.70 13.00
C ASP A 7 -8.92 4.27 12.48
N GLU A 8 -9.92 3.39 12.57
CA GLU A 8 -9.83 2.01 12.06
C GLU A 8 -9.75 1.96 10.52
N GLU A 9 -10.51 2.82 9.85
CA GLU A 9 -10.48 2.94 8.39
C GLU A 9 -9.15 3.49 7.91
N ARG A 10 -8.64 4.55 8.57
CA ARG A 10 -7.30 5.09 8.29
C ARG A 10 -6.24 4.02 8.48
N LEU A 11 -6.32 3.24 9.56
CA LEU A 11 -5.41 2.14 9.82
C LEU A 11 -5.49 1.07 8.72
N THR A 12 -6.68 0.79 8.18
CA THR A 12 -6.87 -0.14 7.06
C THR A 12 -6.18 0.38 5.80
N LEU A 13 -6.40 1.65 5.43
CA LEU A 13 -5.74 2.30 4.29
C LEU A 13 -4.21 2.26 4.44
N LYS A 14 -3.73 2.54 5.64
CA LYS A 14 -2.30 2.53 5.97
C LYS A 14 -1.71 1.12 5.93
N THR A 15 -2.45 0.12 6.42
CA THR A 15 -2.05 -1.29 6.36
C THR A 15 -1.91 -1.76 4.92
N GLY A 16 -2.86 -1.42 4.04
CA GLY A 16 -2.75 -1.72 2.61
C GLY A 16 -1.55 -1.03 1.96
N ALA A 17 -1.38 0.28 2.16
CA ALA A 17 -0.32 1.04 1.50
C ALA A 17 1.10 0.67 1.96
N PHE A 18 1.33 0.63 3.28
CA PHE A 18 2.63 0.22 3.82
C PHE A 18 2.88 -1.28 3.62
N GLY A 19 1.82 -2.07 3.68
CA GLY A 19 1.84 -3.51 3.45
C GLY A 19 2.26 -3.87 2.03
N ALA A 20 1.77 -3.14 1.03
CA ALA A 20 2.12 -3.37 -0.38
C ALA A 20 3.62 -3.21 -0.62
N VAL A 21 4.22 -2.15 -0.07
CA VAL A 21 5.67 -1.92 -0.13
C VAL A 21 6.43 -3.02 0.58
N PHE A 22 5.96 -3.42 1.77
CA PHE A 22 6.59 -4.48 2.53
C PHE A 22 6.50 -5.83 1.82
N LEU A 23 5.38 -6.12 1.15
CA LEU A 23 5.16 -7.34 0.38
C LEU A 23 6.15 -7.45 -0.79
N VAL A 24 6.30 -6.38 -1.57
CA VAL A 24 7.27 -6.34 -2.67
C VAL A 24 8.70 -6.49 -2.14
N SER A 25 9.04 -5.77 -1.08
CA SER A 25 10.38 -5.83 -0.51
C SER A 25 10.73 -7.18 0.12
N ASN A 26 9.73 -7.92 0.59
CA ASN A 26 9.93 -9.25 1.17
C ASN A 26 9.94 -10.35 0.08
N ALA A 27 9.49 -10.04 -1.14
CA ALA A 27 9.48 -10.98 -2.26
C ALA A 27 10.89 -11.34 -2.75
N ASP A 28 11.88 -10.49 -2.47
CA ASP A 28 13.30 -10.79 -2.66
C ASP A 28 14.12 -10.52 -1.37
N PRO A 29 14.75 -11.54 -0.76
CA PRO A 29 15.47 -11.40 0.51
C PRO A 29 16.76 -10.56 0.40
N GLY A 30 17.22 -10.20 -0.81
CA GLY A 30 18.34 -9.29 -1.04
C GLY A 30 18.05 -7.83 -0.65
N VAL A 31 16.79 -7.48 -0.38
CA VAL A 31 16.27 -6.10 -0.30
C VAL A 31 15.93 -5.65 1.14
N LEU A 32 16.19 -6.49 2.16
CA LEU A 32 15.76 -6.22 3.55
C LEU A 32 16.42 -5.01 4.25
N GLY A 33 17.31 -4.27 3.59
CA GLY A 33 18.16 -3.24 4.20
C GLY A 33 17.56 -1.83 4.38
N VAL A 34 16.64 -1.36 3.54
CA VAL A 34 16.40 0.11 3.41
C VAL A 34 14.93 0.53 3.13
N ILE A 35 13.97 -0.27 3.56
CA ILE A 35 12.57 -0.12 3.10
C ILE A 35 11.80 1.00 3.86
N ARG A 36 12.33 1.47 5.00
CA ARG A 36 11.62 2.44 5.86
C ARG A 36 11.72 3.88 5.36
N GLU A 37 12.86 4.25 4.79
CA GLU A 37 13.08 5.59 4.22
C GLU A 37 12.45 5.73 2.84
N SER A 38 12.31 4.63 2.10
CA SER A 38 11.80 4.63 0.73
C SER A 38 10.35 5.09 0.63
N ILE A 39 9.40 4.72 1.51
CA ILE A 39 8.01 5.21 1.42
C ILE A 39 7.91 6.71 1.76
N ALA A 40 8.65 7.14 2.78
CA ALA A 40 8.68 8.54 3.20
C ALA A 40 9.39 9.44 2.17
N ALA A 41 10.35 8.89 1.42
CA ALA A 41 11.07 9.55 0.34
C ALA A 41 10.43 9.34 -1.04
N SER A 42 9.48 8.40 -1.18
CA SER A 42 8.75 8.16 -2.42
C SER A 42 7.84 9.36 -2.66
N GLY A 43 8.00 10.02 -3.80
CA GLY A 43 7.09 11.09 -4.26
C GLY A 43 5.61 10.66 -4.30
N ALA A 44 5.32 9.36 -4.15
CA ALA A 44 4.00 8.79 -3.95
C ALA A 44 3.19 9.45 -2.80
N LEU A 45 3.81 9.82 -1.67
CA LEU A 45 3.10 10.56 -0.61
C LEU A 45 2.92 12.06 -0.92
N ALA A 46 3.72 12.61 -1.84
CA ALA A 46 3.62 14.01 -2.24
C ALA A 46 2.43 14.26 -3.17
N ASP A 47 2.07 13.27 -4.01
CA ASP A 47 0.89 13.31 -4.88
C ASP A 47 -0.42 13.06 -4.10
N ALA A 48 -0.32 12.34 -2.97
CA ALA A 48 -1.44 12.15 -2.05
C ALA A 48 -1.99 13.50 -1.57
N SER A 49 -3.26 13.76 -1.85
CA SER A 49 -3.98 14.94 -1.39
C SER A 49 -5.22 14.53 -0.60
N GLY A 50 -5.78 15.47 0.18
CA GLY A 50 -7.03 15.25 0.90
C GLY A 50 -7.01 14.11 1.92
N THR A 51 -8.08 13.32 1.94
CA THR A 51 -8.37 12.32 2.97
C THR A 51 -7.34 11.19 2.99
N VAL A 52 -6.79 10.81 1.83
CA VAL A 52 -5.77 9.76 1.71
C VAL A 52 -4.45 10.19 2.38
N LYS A 53 -4.02 11.44 2.15
CA LYS A 53 -2.81 11.97 2.80
C LYS A 53 -2.95 11.98 4.32
N GLU A 54 -4.10 12.42 4.83
CA GLU A 54 -4.35 12.43 6.27
C GLU A 54 -4.32 11.00 6.84
N ALA A 55 -4.96 10.04 6.17
CA ALA A 55 -4.98 8.63 6.59
C ALA A 55 -3.58 8.00 6.64
N LEU A 56 -2.70 8.35 5.69
CA LEU A 56 -1.35 7.77 5.60
C LEU A 56 -0.35 8.45 6.54
N THR A 57 -0.51 9.74 6.85
CA THR A 57 0.45 10.51 7.65
C THR A 57 0.08 10.62 9.14
N THR A 58 -1.19 10.37 9.50
CA THR A 58 -1.66 10.43 10.89
C THR A 58 -1.87 9.04 11.51
N GLY A 59 -2.09 8.98 12.82
CA GLY A 59 -2.38 7.75 13.54
C GLY A 59 -1.20 6.78 13.71
N PRO A 60 -1.42 5.64 14.39
CA PRO A 60 -0.38 4.66 14.67
C PRO A 60 0.16 4.01 13.37
N LEU A 61 1.33 3.38 13.46
CA LEU A 61 1.86 2.58 12.37
C LEU A 61 1.12 1.23 12.29
N PRO A 62 0.87 0.71 11.08
CA PRO A 62 0.23 -0.59 10.91
C PRO A 62 1.15 -1.70 11.40
N ARG A 63 0.56 -2.74 12.01
CA ARG A 63 1.28 -3.97 12.36
C ARG A 63 1.14 -4.95 11.21
N ILE A 64 2.22 -5.09 10.45
CA ILE A 64 2.31 -6.05 9.34
C ILE A 64 3.18 -7.21 9.84
N PRO A 65 2.71 -8.47 9.74
CA PRO A 65 3.52 -9.64 10.07
C PRO A 65 4.78 -9.66 9.19
N ARG A 66 5.91 -10.12 9.74
CA ARG A 66 7.20 -10.12 9.02
C ARG A 66 7.82 -11.50 8.89
N ASP A 67 7.14 -12.50 9.41
CA ASP A 67 7.65 -13.85 9.58
C ASP A 67 7.65 -14.62 8.25
N SER A 68 6.70 -14.33 7.35
CA SER A 68 6.62 -14.98 6.05
C SER A 68 5.82 -14.16 5.04
N GLN A 69 6.17 -14.31 3.75
CA GLN A 69 5.47 -13.68 2.64
C GLN A 69 3.96 -13.98 2.66
N LEU A 70 3.60 -15.22 2.93
CA LEU A 70 2.20 -15.68 2.94
C LEU A 70 1.36 -15.03 4.05
N GLU A 71 1.99 -14.70 5.20
CA GLU A 71 1.35 -13.96 6.27
C GLU A 71 1.18 -12.48 5.90
N ILE A 72 2.17 -11.89 5.22
CA ILE A 72 2.07 -10.53 4.69
C ILE A 72 0.91 -10.47 3.69
N GLU A 73 0.86 -11.37 2.70
CA GLU A 73 -0.21 -11.43 1.70
C GLU A 73 -1.60 -11.54 2.34
N SER A 74 -1.75 -12.42 3.34
CA SER A 74 -3.02 -12.66 4.04
C SER A 74 -3.53 -11.45 4.82
N VAL A 75 -2.68 -10.48 5.15
CA VAL A 75 -3.07 -9.23 5.83
C VAL A 75 -3.22 -8.09 4.84
N VAL A 76 -2.29 -7.98 3.89
CA VAL A 76 -2.15 -6.82 3.01
C VAL A 76 -3.16 -6.84 1.86
N LEU A 77 -3.31 -7.96 1.15
CA LEU A 77 -4.24 -8.06 0.03
C LEU A 77 -5.70 -7.76 0.44
N PRO A 78 -6.24 -8.35 1.53
CA PRO A 78 -7.58 -7.99 1.97
C PRO A 78 -7.68 -6.55 2.51
N ALA A 79 -6.61 -5.99 3.09
CA ALA A 79 -6.59 -4.60 3.53
C ALA A 79 -6.68 -3.62 2.34
N LEU A 80 -6.03 -3.92 1.21
CA LEU A 80 -6.12 -3.14 -0.03
C LEU A 80 -7.54 -3.11 -0.59
N GLY A 81 -8.20 -4.28 -0.69
CA GLY A 81 -9.58 -4.37 -1.13
C GLY A 81 -10.55 -3.60 -0.21
N ARG A 82 -10.38 -3.74 1.11
CA ARG A 82 -11.16 -2.98 2.10
C ARG A 82 -10.92 -1.48 2.00
N ALA A 83 -9.67 -1.04 1.81
CA ALA A 83 -9.33 0.37 1.65
C ALA A 83 -10.04 1.00 0.44
N VAL A 84 -10.03 0.31 -0.70
CA VAL A 84 -10.76 0.74 -1.91
C VAL A 84 -12.26 0.81 -1.66
N ARG A 85 -12.84 -0.15 -0.93
CA ARG A 85 -14.25 -0.14 -0.56
C ARG A 85 -14.62 1.04 0.33
N ILE A 86 -13.84 1.28 1.39
CA ILE A 86 -14.00 2.44 2.29
C ILE A 86 -13.95 3.75 1.49
N LEU A 87 -12.96 3.89 0.60
CA LEU A 87 -12.82 5.09 -0.22
C LEU A 87 -14.00 5.23 -1.20
N ARG A 88 -14.48 4.16 -1.85
CA ARG A 88 -15.67 4.24 -2.70
C ARG A 88 -16.90 4.74 -1.96
N GLU A 89 -17.08 4.31 -0.71
CA GLU A 89 -18.25 4.69 0.11
C GLU A 89 -18.14 6.12 0.66
N LYS A 90 -16.93 6.54 1.04
CA LYS A 90 -16.73 7.79 1.78
C LYS A 90 -16.11 8.92 0.97
N SER A 91 -15.19 8.59 0.08
CA SER A 91 -14.45 9.55 -0.75
C SER A 91 -14.17 8.95 -2.14
N PRO A 92 -15.19 8.78 -2.99
CA PRO A 92 -15.03 8.09 -4.27
C PRO A 92 -14.02 8.78 -5.22
N GLY A 93 -13.79 10.09 -5.04
CA GLY A 93 -12.76 10.83 -5.78
C GLY A 93 -11.32 10.46 -5.40
N ASP A 94 -11.11 9.89 -4.21
CA ASP A 94 -9.79 9.51 -3.70
C ASP A 94 -9.38 8.07 -4.10
N VAL A 95 -10.29 7.28 -4.68
CA VAL A 95 -10.04 5.86 -4.99
C VAL A 95 -8.91 5.71 -6.00
N ASP A 96 -8.91 6.51 -7.06
CA ASP A 96 -7.90 6.45 -8.12
C ASP A 96 -6.54 6.93 -7.59
N ALA A 97 -6.54 8.02 -6.82
CA ALA A 97 -5.36 8.55 -6.16
C ALA A 97 -4.72 7.51 -5.22
N TYR A 98 -5.52 6.80 -4.41
CA TYR A 98 -5.02 5.75 -3.54
C TYR A 98 -4.42 4.58 -4.33
N ARG A 99 -5.09 4.13 -5.40
CA ARG A 99 -4.59 3.05 -6.27
C ARG A 99 -3.26 3.42 -6.92
N ALA A 100 -3.19 4.62 -7.49
CA ALA A 100 -1.99 5.15 -8.12
C ALA A 100 -0.82 5.24 -7.12
N LEU A 101 -1.10 5.77 -5.91
CA LEU A 101 -0.12 5.88 -4.84
C LEU A 101 0.46 4.53 -4.42
N VAL A 102 -0.40 3.54 -4.18
CA VAL A 102 0.05 2.21 -3.73
C VAL A 102 0.88 1.53 -4.81
N LEU A 103 0.44 1.58 -6.08
CA LEU A 103 1.17 0.97 -7.19
C LEU A 103 2.50 1.69 -7.45
N ALA A 104 2.53 3.02 -7.40
CA ALA A 104 3.76 3.79 -7.56
C ALA A 104 4.78 3.48 -6.47
N ALA A 105 4.33 3.37 -5.21
CA ALA A 105 5.20 3.01 -4.09
C ALA A 105 5.76 1.57 -4.23
N ALA A 106 4.91 0.62 -4.63
CA ALA A 106 5.30 -0.77 -4.87
C ALA A 106 6.33 -0.90 -6.02
N ASP A 107 6.09 -0.19 -7.11
CA ASP A 107 6.96 -0.17 -8.29
C ASP A 107 8.30 0.54 -8.02
N GLN A 108 8.31 1.63 -7.25
CA GLN A 108 9.54 2.31 -6.84
C GLN A 108 10.45 1.42 -6.00
N VAL A 109 9.86 0.61 -5.12
CA VAL A 109 10.59 -0.34 -4.27
C VAL A 109 11.20 -1.46 -5.11
N ALA A 110 10.42 -2.04 -6.02
CA ALA A 110 10.93 -3.06 -6.94
C ALA A 110 12.06 -2.54 -7.85
N ARG A 111 12.04 -1.25 -8.19
CA ARG A 111 13.09 -0.60 -9.01
C ARG A 111 14.26 -0.03 -8.20
N ALA A 112 14.26 -0.17 -6.88
CA ALA A 112 15.31 0.39 -6.03
C ALA A 112 16.67 -0.33 -6.21
N HIS A 113 16.70 -1.47 -6.89
CA HIS A 113 17.90 -2.23 -7.25
C HIS A 113 17.98 -2.49 -8.77
N ASP A 114 18.96 -3.27 -9.22
CA ASP A 114 19.36 -3.45 -10.63
C ASP A 114 18.32 -4.27 -11.44
N GLY A 115 17.11 -3.70 -11.59
CA GLY A 115 15.97 -4.32 -12.26
C GLY A 115 14.88 -4.79 -11.29
N VAL A 116 13.77 -5.28 -11.84
CA VAL A 116 12.65 -5.84 -11.07
C VAL A 116 12.75 -7.36 -11.10
N ALA A 117 12.86 -8.00 -9.94
CA ALA A 117 12.88 -9.44 -9.85
C ALA A 117 11.51 -10.03 -10.22
N PRO A 118 11.45 -11.27 -10.77
CA PRO A 118 10.17 -11.90 -11.13
C PRO A 118 9.23 -12.05 -9.93
N ALA A 119 9.76 -12.25 -8.72
CA ALA A 119 8.98 -12.33 -7.49
C ALA A 119 8.35 -10.97 -7.10
N GLU A 120 9.09 -9.87 -7.27
CA GLU A 120 8.59 -8.51 -7.05
C GLU A 120 7.51 -8.13 -8.06
N ALA A 121 7.71 -8.49 -9.33
CA ALA A 121 6.69 -8.29 -10.38
C ALA A 121 5.41 -9.06 -10.08
N ALA A 122 5.52 -10.30 -9.59
CA ALA A 122 4.37 -11.10 -9.18
C ALA A 122 3.63 -10.46 -7.98
N ALA A 123 4.36 -9.96 -6.99
CA ALA A 123 3.77 -9.23 -5.86
C ALA A 123 3.03 -7.95 -6.30
N ILE A 124 3.61 -7.18 -7.23
CA ILE A 124 2.95 -5.99 -7.81
C ILE A 124 1.66 -6.38 -8.55
N ASP A 125 1.65 -7.49 -9.27
CA ASP A 125 0.45 -7.99 -9.95
C ASP A 125 -0.66 -8.37 -8.95
N GLN A 126 -0.31 -9.08 -7.86
CA GLN A 126 -1.26 -9.38 -6.78
C GLN A 126 -1.84 -8.11 -6.14
N ILE A 127 -1.00 -7.10 -5.87
CA ILE A 127 -1.43 -5.79 -5.35
C ILE A 127 -2.41 -5.13 -6.33
N ARG A 128 -2.12 -5.16 -7.63
CA ARG A 128 -2.99 -4.61 -8.67
C ARG A 128 -4.34 -5.32 -8.71
N VAL A 129 -4.36 -6.64 -8.61
CA VAL A 129 -5.60 -7.43 -8.57
C VAL A 129 -6.43 -7.06 -7.33
N ALA A 130 -5.82 -7.01 -6.15
CA ALA A 130 -6.51 -6.64 -4.90
C ALA A 130 -7.07 -5.21 -4.93
N LEU A 131 -6.38 -4.28 -5.59
CA LEU A 131 -6.87 -2.91 -5.80
C LEU A 131 -7.99 -2.83 -6.84
N ALA A 132 -7.98 -3.71 -7.83
CA ALA A 132 -8.97 -3.76 -8.91
C ALA A 132 -10.27 -4.47 -8.50
N GLU A 133 -10.25 -5.27 -7.43
CA GLU A 133 -11.37 -6.09 -7.00
C GLU A 133 -12.69 -5.26 -6.96
N PRO A 134 -13.70 -5.65 -7.77
CA PRO A 134 -15.04 -5.12 -7.63
C PRO A 134 -15.62 -5.68 -6.33
N ALA A 135 -16.20 -4.80 -5.53
CA ALA A 135 -16.80 -5.16 -4.24
C ALA A 135 -17.87 -6.26 -4.38
#